data_AF-A0A956STC8-F1
#
_entry.id   AF-A0A956STC8-F1
#
_cell.length_a   1.000
_cell.length_b   1.000
_cell.length_c   1.000
_cell.angle_alpha   90.00
_cell.angle_beta   90.00
_cell.angle_gamma   90.00
#
_symmetry.space_group_name_H-M   'P 1'
#
loop_
_entity.id
_entity.type
_entity.pdbx_description
1 polymer ?
#
loop_
_entity_poly.entity_id
_entity_poly.type
_entity_poly.pdbx_seq_one_letter_code
_entity_poly.pdbx_strand_id
1 'polypeptide(L)'
;MMAISATHVKELREKTGAGMMDCKKALSETDGDMEAAVDWLRAKGIASADKKSGRAATEGAVAAYIHMGGKIGVLVEVNCET
;
A
#
# COMPACT_ATOMS: atom_id res chain seq x y z
N MET A 1 -28.82 -5.05 4.12
CA MET A 1 -27.39 -5.04 4.49
C MET A 1 -26.75 -6.25 3.83
N MET A 2 -25.89 -6.05 2.83
CA MET A 2 -25.23 -7.16 2.15
C MET A 2 -24.26 -7.80 3.15
N ALA A 3 -24.41 -9.10 3.41
CA ALA A 3 -23.52 -9.80 4.32
C ALA A 3 -22.16 -9.98 3.63
N ILE A 4 -21.18 -9.16 4.00
CA ILE A 4 -19.82 -9.26 3.46
C ILE A 4 -19.26 -10.64 3.83
N SER A 5 -19.01 -11.47 2.82
CA SER A 5 -18.47 -12.81 3.02
C SER A 5 -16.99 -12.73 3.43
N ALA A 6 -16.56 -13.66 4.29
CA ALA A 6 -15.14 -13.79 4.64
C ALA A 6 -14.26 -14.04 3.40
N THR A 7 -14.83 -14.69 2.38
CA THR A 7 -14.19 -14.94 1.09
C THR A 7 -13.88 -13.65 0.34
N HIS A 8 -14.82 -12.69 0.28
CA HIS A 8 -14.58 -11.39 -0.38
C HIS A 8 -13.50 -10.57 0.33
N VAL A 9 -13.49 -10.59 1.67
CA VAL A 9 -12.44 -9.89 2.44
C VAL A 9 -11.08 -10.50 2.17
N LYS A 10 -10.99 -11.84 2.10
CA LYS A 10 -9.76 -12.55 1.77
C LYS A 10 -9.28 -12.21 0.36
N GLU A 11 -10.17 -12.24 -0.63
CA GLU A 11 -9.83 -11.91 -2.02
C GLU A 11 -9.30 -10.47 -2.15
N LEU A 12 -9.96 -9.50 -1.50
CA LEU A 12 -9.53 -8.11 -1.55
C LEU A 12 -8.14 -7.92 -0.89
N ARG A 13 -7.88 -8.63 0.21
CA ARG A 13 -6.57 -8.63 0.86
C ARG A 13 -5.49 -9.22 -0.05
N GLU A 14 -5.77 -10.33 -0.73
CA GLU A 14 -4.81 -10.96 -1.65
C GLU A 14 -4.49 -10.05 -2.84
N LYS A 15 -5.47 -9.29 -3.35
CA LYS A 15 -5.28 -8.33 -4.44
C LYS A 15 -4.51 -7.07 -4.03
N THR A 16 -4.71 -6.58 -2.81
CA THR A 16 -4.21 -5.25 -2.40
C THR A 16 -3.05 -5.28 -1.41
N GLY A 17 -2.86 -6.39 -0.69
CA GLY A 17 -1.94 -6.49 0.43
C GLY A 17 -2.37 -5.72 1.69
N ALA A 18 -3.56 -5.11 1.70
CA ALA A 18 -4.04 -4.32 2.84
C ALA A 18 -4.39 -5.18 4.07
N GLY A 19 -4.48 -4.56 5.24
CA GLY A 19 -4.88 -5.23 6.47
C GLY A 19 -6.29 -5.84 6.38
N MET A 20 -6.52 -6.96 7.06
CA MET A 20 -7.80 -7.69 7.04
C MET A 20 -9.00 -6.80 7.43
N MET A 21 -8.82 -5.98 8.46
CA MET A 21 -9.87 -5.06 8.94
C MET A 21 -10.10 -3.90 7.98
N ASP A 22 -9.06 -3.44 7.30
CA ASP A 22 -9.19 -2.38 6.31
C ASP A 22 -9.96 -2.88 5.08
N CYS A 23 -9.70 -4.12 4.64
CA CYS A 23 -10.43 -4.76 3.55
C CYS A 23 -11.92 -4.94 3.90
N LYS A 24 -12.22 -5.41 5.12
CA LYS A 24 -13.61 -5.56 5.58
C LYS A 24 -14.32 -4.21 5.62
N LYS A 25 -13.64 -3.17 6.12
CA LYS A 25 -14.20 -1.82 6.18
C LYS A 25 -14.41 -1.26 4.77
N ALA A 26 -13.44 -1.38 3.88
CA ALA A 26 -13.56 -0.94 2.49
C ALA A 26 -14.78 -1.56 1.80
N LEU A 27 -14.98 -2.87 1.93
CA LEU A 27 -16.15 -3.57 1.40
C LEU A 27 -17.47 -3.13 2.06
N SER A 28 -17.43 -2.64 3.30
CA SER A 28 -18.62 -2.12 3.99
C SER A 28 -19.00 -0.73 3.50
N GLU A 29 -18.00 0.13 3.24
CA GLU A 29 -18.21 1.51 2.76
C GLU A 29 -18.54 1.56 1.26
N THR A 30 -18.37 0.44 0.55
CA THR A 30 -18.57 0.32 -0.91
C THR A 30 -19.64 -0.71 -1.26
N ASP A 31 -20.46 -1.13 -0.28
CA ASP A 31 -21.55 -2.09 -0.45
C ASP A 31 -21.13 -3.41 -1.13
N GLY A 32 -19.88 -3.83 -0.93
CA GLY A 32 -19.32 -5.06 -1.47
C GLY A 32 -18.75 -4.95 -2.89
N ASP A 33 -18.70 -3.76 -3.48
CA ASP A 33 -18.05 -3.51 -4.76
C ASP A 33 -16.51 -3.64 -4.62
N MET A 34 -15.95 -4.59 -5.35
CA MET A 34 -14.52 -4.89 -5.28
C MET A 34 -13.63 -3.80 -5.88
N GLU A 35 -14.03 -3.17 -6.99
CA GLU A 35 -13.22 -2.12 -7.61
C GLU A 35 -13.27 -0.85 -6.77
N ALA A 36 -14.47 -0.47 -6.33
CA ALA A 36 -14.63 0.67 -5.43
C ALA A 36 -13.89 0.44 -4.10
N ALA A 37 -13.87 -0.78 -3.56
CA ALA A 37 -13.12 -1.10 -2.35
C ALA A 37 -11.60 -0.98 -2.54
N VAL A 38 -11.07 -1.35 -3.71
CA VAL A 38 -9.65 -1.16 -4.05
C VAL A 38 -9.30 0.33 -4.07
N ASP A 39 -10.12 1.15 -4.73
CA ASP A 39 -9.88 2.59 -4.80
C ASP A 39 -10.01 3.27 -3.43
N TRP A 40 -10.98 2.83 -2.62
CA TRP A 40 -11.13 3.28 -1.24
C TRP A 40 -9.89 2.96 -0.39
N LEU A 41 -9.34 1.74 -0.52
CA LEU A 41 -8.10 1.34 0.16
C LEU A 41 -6.89 2.17 -0.30
N ARG A 42 -6.79 2.47 -1.60
CA ARG A 42 -5.71 3.31 -2.15
C ARG A 42 -5.78 4.72 -1.58
N ALA A 43 -6.95 5.35 -1.57
CA ALA A 43 -7.15 6.68 -1.01
C ALA A 43 -6.82 6.72 0.50
N LYS A 44 -7.28 5.71 1.26
CA LYS A 44 -6.95 5.58 2.69
C LYS A 44 -5.45 5.37 2.92
N GLY A 45 -4.78 4.60 2.07
CA GLY A 45 -3.33 4.36 2.14
C GLY A 45 -2.53 5.65 2.05
N ILE A 46 -2.88 6.52 1.08
CA ILE A 46 -2.26 7.85 0.91
C ILE A 46 -2.45 8.70 2.17
N ALA A 47 -3.68 8.82 2.67
CA ALA A 47 -3.95 9.59 3.88
C ALA A 47 -3.24 9.04 5.14
N SER A 48 -2.97 7.73 5.18
CA SER A 48 -2.24 7.10 6.28
C SER A 48 -0.73 7.33 6.16
N ALA A 49 -0.19 7.42 4.94
CA ALA A 49 1.21 7.75 4.68
C ALA A 49 1.52 9.20 5.08
N ASP A 50 0.63 10.15 4.75
CA ASP A 50 0.79 11.55 5.16
C ASP A 50 0.93 11.70 6.68
N LYS A 51 0.16 10.93 7.46
CA LYS A 51 0.25 10.90 8.93
C LYS A 51 1.57 10.33 9.45
N LYS A 52 2.27 9.52 8.66
CA LYS A 52 3.57 8.93 9.02
C LYS A 52 4.74 9.80 8.59
N SER A 53 4.54 10.80 7.72
CA SER A 53 5.60 11.68 7.20
C SER A 53 6.40 12.41 8.28
N GLY A 54 5.81 12.67 9.45
CA GLY A 54 6.50 13.31 10.58
C GLY A 54 7.39 12.37 11.41
N ARG A 55 7.45 11.08 11.09
CA ARG A 55 8.28 10.11 11.81
C ARG A 55 9.71 10.14 11.26
N ALA A 56 10.69 9.99 12.15
CA ALA A 56 12.08 9.87 11.73
C ALA A 56 12.31 8.51 11.05
N ALA A 57 12.84 8.52 9.83
CA ALA A 57 13.26 7.34 9.08
C ALA A 57 14.79 7.38 8.93
N THR A 58 15.51 6.76 9.88
CA THR A 58 16.99 6.82 9.95
C THR A 58 17.67 5.55 9.47
N GLU A 59 16.91 4.47 9.29
CA GLU A 59 17.40 3.21 8.72
C GLU A 59 17.06 3.15 7.22
N GLY A 60 17.57 2.15 6.50
CA GLY A 60 17.25 1.98 5.09
C GLY A 60 18.28 1.23 4.27
N ALA A 61 18.21 1.44 2.95
CA ALA A 61 19.16 0.84 2.01
C ALA A 61 19.55 1.83 0.90
N VAL A 62 20.78 1.69 0.42
CA VAL A 62 21.27 2.39 -0.78
C VAL A 62 21.39 1.38 -1.91
N ALA A 63 20.74 1.67 -3.03
CA ALA A 63 20.81 0.89 -4.25
C ALA A 63 21.58 1.66 -5.33
N ALA A 64 22.34 0.92 -6.14
CA ALA A 64 23.05 1.46 -7.29
C ALA A 64 22.53 0.85 -8.59
N TYR A 65 22.35 1.67 -9.62
CA TYR A 65 22.04 1.24 -10.98
C TYR A 65 23.05 1.83 -11.94
N ILE A 66 23.71 0.97 -12.72
CA ILE A 66 24.60 1.38 -13.80
C ILE A 66 23.97 0.96 -15.12
N HIS A 67 23.66 1.93 -15.97
CA HIS A 67 23.12 1.66 -17.29
C HIS A 67 24.16 0.95 -18.17
N MET A 68 23.69 0.12 -19.10
CA MET A 68 24.54 -0.57 -20.04
C MET A 68 25.46 0.42 -20.78
N GLY A 69 26.75 0.06 -20.88
CA GLY A 69 27.78 0.95 -21.44
C GLY A 69 28.42 1.91 -20.44
N GLY A 70 28.02 1.90 -19.16
CA GLY A 70 28.77 2.51 -18.05
C GLY A 70 28.79 4.05 -18.04
N LYS A 71 27.99 4.71 -18.88
CA LYS A 71 27.96 6.18 -19.00
C LYS A 71 26.97 6.86 -18.07
N ILE A 72 26.02 6.10 -17.52
CA ILE A 72 24.97 6.60 -16.62
C ILE A 72 24.97 5.71 -15.37
N GLY A 73 25.13 6.34 -14.22
CA GLY A 73 25.01 5.71 -12.91
C GLY A 73 24.01 6.48 -12.05
N VAL A 74 23.22 5.75 -11.27
CA VAL A 74 22.24 6.29 -10.32
C VAL A 74 22.48 5.64 -8.96
N LEU A 75 22.47 6.44 -7.91
CA LEU A 75 22.37 5.98 -6.53
C LEU A 75 21.01 6.42 -5.98
N VAL A 76 20.32 5.50 -5.28
CA VAL A 76 19.06 5.78 -4.62
C VAL A 76 19.17 5.34 -3.16
N GLU A 77 18.96 6.27 -2.25
CA GLU A 77 18.75 5.98 -0.84
C GLU A 77 17.24 5.90 -0.56
N VAL A 78 16.81 4.80 0.07
CA VAL A 78 15.44 4.63 0.52
C VAL A 78 15.47 4.40 2.03
N ASN A 79 14.99 5.39 2.78
CA ASN A 79 14.94 5.34 4.24
C ASN A 79 13.62 4.74 4.75
N CYS A 80 13.68 4.08 5.90
CA CYS A 80 12.56 3.51 6.65
C CYS A 80 12.75 3.70 8.17
N GLU A 81 11.70 3.43 8.93
CA GLU A 81 11.76 3.45 10.41
C GLU A 81 12.55 2.25 10.97
N THR A 82 12.57 1.11 10.26
CA THR A 82 13.23 -0.16 10.63
C THR A 82 13.63 -0.95 9.40
#